data_AF-A0A963VN91-F1
#
_entry.id   AF-A0A963VN91-F1
#
_cell.length_a   1.000
_cell.length_b   1.000
_cell.length_c   1.000
_cell.angle_alpha   90.00
_cell.angle_beta   90.00
_cell.angle_gamma   90.00
#
_symmetry.space_group_name_H-M   'P 1'
#
loop_
_entity.id
_entity.type
_entity.pdbx_description
1 polymer ?
#
loop_
_entity_poly.entity_id
_entity_poly.type
_entity_poly.pdbx_seq_one_letter_code
_entity_poly.pdbx_strand_id
1 'polypeptide(L)'
;MSSPAPVFDNPDIWRAAALARPAGRALPSGHAALDAQLPGGGWPVGALVEILQAHSAQNEWRLLLPALAACGTGPVVLVGAPHMPFGPGLSAQKLAPERLLWIRAVEPAARMWACEQALRCAPVEAVLGWLPQARADQLRRLQMAASEHGKLLFVMRPARAQSESSPAVLRLLARLQPGGDGVVLDILKRKGPPLAQPLVLPARAARLAALLACGGAGVRLPAGGMVASVPGQQRQGDPVQPLAPAQGAAAQVTPITAAAALGPASDGGAPGASVSTLIPRAGDALDRVAAAA
;
A
#
# COMPACT_ATOMS: atom_id res chain seq x y z
N MET A 1 -48.14 19.34 35.04
CA MET A 1 -47.99 19.03 33.61
C MET A 1 -46.57 18.53 33.42
N SER A 2 -46.36 17.21 33.51
CA SER A 2 -45.03 16.62 33.35
C SER A 2 -44.65 16.63 31.88
N SER A 3 -43.59 17.36 31.54
CA SER A 3 -43.05 17.39 30.18
C SER A 3 -42.57 15.98 29.81
N PRO A 4 -42.93 15.43 28.63
CA PRO A 4 -42.46 14.11 28.24
C PRO A 4 -40.93 14.15 28.08
N ALA A 5 -40.23 13.26 28.77
CA ALA A 5 -38.79 13.08 28.62
C ALA A 5 -38.46 12.80 27.13
N PRO A 6 -37.44 13.44 26.55
CA PRO A 6 -37.14 13.26 25.13
C PRO A 6 -36.76 11.80 24.85
N VAL A 7 -37.61 11.12 24.07
CA VAL A 7 -37.52 9.70 23.69
C VAL A 7 -36.33 9.39 22.73
N PHE A 8 -35.45 10.36 22.47
CA PHE A 8 -34.44 10.30 21.40
C PHE A 8 -33.01 10.00 21.84
N ASP A 9 -32.79 9.61 23.10
CA ASP A 9 -31.47 9.18 23.59
C ASP A 9 -31.21 7.69 23.36
N ASN A 10 -31.60 7.20 22.17
CA ASN A 10 -31.21 5.88 21.72
C ASN A 10 -29.81 5.93 21.09
N PRO A 11 -28.78 5.30 21.70
CA PRO A 11 -27.42 5.28 21.17
C PRO A 11 -27.28 4.61 19.80
N ASP A 12 -28.27 3.84 19.35
CA ASP A 12 -28.27 3.12 18.07
C ASP A 12 -28.79 3.97 16.90
N ILE A 13 -29.39 5.13 17.18
CA ILE A 13 -29.86 6.06 16.15
C ILE A 13 -28.74 7.04 15.82
N TRP A 14 -28.21 6.94 14.60
CA TRP A 14 -27.21 7.90 14.12
C TRP A 14 -27.81 9.31 13.98
N ARG A 15 -27.14 10.30 14.59
CA ARG A 15 -27.53 11.72 14.53
C ARG A 15 -26.78 12.41 13.40
N ALA A 16 -27.51 13.03 12.47
CA ALA A 16 -26.93 13.67 11.28
C ALA A 16 -25.88 14.76 11.58
N ALA A 17 -25.96 15.41 12.74
CA ALA A 17 -25.02 16.44 13.18
C ALA A 17 -23.68 15.89 13.72
N ALA A 18 -23.54 14.59 13.91
CA ALA A 18 -22.36 13.96 14.47
C ALA A 18 -21.74 12.95 13.49
N LEU A 19 -20.42 12.76 13.59
CA LEU A 19 -19.79 11.59 12.97
C LEU A 19 -20.46 10.33 13.53
N ALA A 20 -20.69 9.35 12.66
CA ALA A 20 -21.24 8.08 13.13
C ALA A 20 -20.28 7.42 14.12
N ARG A 21 -20.84 6.65 15.05
CA ARG A 21 -20.02 5.73 15.84
C ARG A 21 -19.33 4.74 14.89
N PRO A 22 -18.08 4.36 15.18
CA PRO A 22 -17.40 3.36 14.37
C PRO A 22 -18.18 2.05 14.42
N ALA A 23 -18.51 1.51 13.25
CA ALA A 23 -19.18 0.20 13.13
C ALA A 23 -18.22 -0.97 13.35
N GLY A 24 -16.94 -0.70 13.60
CA GLY A 24 -15.87 -1.68 13.75
C GLY A 24 -14.56 -1.01 14.14
N ARG A 25 -13.45 -1.75 14.07
CA ARG A 25 -12.11 -1.21 14.37
C ARG A 25 -11.71 -0.14 13.35
N ALA A 26 -11.05 0.91 13.82
CA ALA A 26 -10.39 1.90 12.97
C ALA A 26 -8.88 1.92 13.26
N LEU A 27 -8.07 2.19 12.24
CA LEU A 27 -6.62 2.37 12.36
C LEU A 27 -6.27 3.85 12.11
N PRO A 28 -5.50 4.52 12.99
CA PRO A 28 -5.08 5.90 12.77
C PRO A 28 -4.46 6.08 11.38
N SER A 29 -4.82 7.17 10.70
CA SER A 29 -4.27 7.46 9.37
C SER A 29 -2.82 7.94 9.41
N GLY A 30 -2.35 8.37 10.59
CA GLY A 30 -1.11 9.10 10.78
C GLY A 30 -1.21 10.59 10.46
N HIS A 31 -2.42 11.06 10.12
CA HIS A 31 -2.73 12.45 9.82
C HIS A 31 -3.84 12.91 10.77
N ALA A 32 -3.49 13.61 11.86
CA ALA A 32 -4.46 14.01 12.88
C ALA A 32 -5.65 14.81 12.32
N ALA A 33 -5.40 15.66 11.32
CA ALA A 33 -6.45 16.42 10.64
C ALA A 33 -7.46 15.52 9.89
N LEU A 34 -7.00 14.40 9.33
CA LEU A 34 -7.87 13.41 8.71
C LEU A 34 -8.58 12.56 9.77
N ASP A 35 -7.87 12.10 10.79
CA ASP A 35 -8.43 11.27 11.86
C ASP A 35 -9.61 11.95 12.55
N ALA A 36 -9.52 13.26 12.81
CA ALA A 36 -10.61 14.07 13.36
C ALA A 36 -11.88 14.09 12.48
N GLN A 37 -11.74 13.78 11.19
CA GLN A 37 -12.82 13.80 10.20
C GLN A 37 -13.34 12.41 9.85
N LEU A 38 -12.77 11.34 10.40
CA LEU A 38 -13.18 9.97 10.13
C LEU A 38 -13.90 9.35 11.34
N PRO A 39 -15.06 8.71 11.13
CA PRO A 39 -15.70 7.89 12.17
C PRO A 39 -14.71 6.89 12.79
N GLY A 40 -14.56 6.93 14.11
CA GLY A 40 -13.60 6.08 14.82
C GLY A 40 -12.15 6.57 14.82
N GLY A 41 -11.85 7.75 14.28
CA GLY A 41 -10.52 8.35 14.38
C GLY A 41 -9.47 7.77 13.42
N GLY A 42 -9.89 7.23 12.27
CA GLY A 42 -8.95 6.69 11.29
C GLY A 42 -9.60 5.88 10.17
N TRP A 43 -8.78 5.10 9.48
CA TRP A 43 -9.20 4.21 8.41
C TRP A 43 -10.07 3.07 8.94
N PRO A 44 -11.27 2.84 8.38
CA PRO A 44 -12.12 1.75 8.81
C PRO A 44 -11.51 0.40 8.40
N VAL A 45 -11.32 -0.49 9.37
CA VAL A 45 -10.90 -1.87 9.13
C VAL A 45 -12.12 -2.71 8.73
N GLY A 46 -11.95 -3.59 7.76
CA GLY A 46 -13.05 -4.40 7.23
C GLY A 46 -14.00 -3.62 6.32
N ALA A 47 -13.55 -2.51 5.75
CA ALA A 47 -14.36 -1.73 4.82
C ALA A 47 -13.55 -1.20 3.65
N LEU A 48 -14.26 -0.94 2.57
CA LEU A 48 -13.72 -0.44 1.31
C LEU A 48 -13.61 1.09 1.40
N VAL A 49 -12.38 1.56 1.24
CA VAL A 49 -12.05 2.97 1.08
C VAL A 49 -11.66 3.22 -0.38
N GLU A 50 -12.35 4.14 -1.05
CA GLU A 50 -11.95 4.59 -2.38
C GLU A 50 -11.11 5.85 -2.32
N ILE A 51 -10.00 5.83 -3.06
CA ILE A 51 -9.12 6.97 -3.27
C ILE A 51 -9.18 7.31 -4.76
N LEU A 52 -9.90 8.39 -5.06
CA LEU A 52 -10.05 8.93 -6.39
C LEU A 52 -8.92 9.93 -6.64
N GLN A 53 -8.31 9.88 -7.82
CA GLN A 53 -7.20 10.77 -8.17
C GLN A 53 -7.15 11.00 -9.69
N ALA A 54 -6.66 12.17 -10.11
CA ALA A 54 -6.50 12.48 -11.52
C ALA A 54 -5.46 11.56 -12.20
N HIS A 55 -4.35 11.32 -11.50
CA HIS A 55 -3.26 10.46 -11.94
C HIS A 55 -2.93 9.46 -10.83
N SER A 56 -2.82 8.18 -11.19
CA SER A 56 -2.33 7.16 -10.27
C SER A 56 -0.85 7.42 -9.91
N ALA A 57 -0.42 6.92 -8.75
CA ALA A 57 0.94 6.97 -8.21
C ALA A 57 1.43 8.30 -7.62
N GLN A 58 0.55 9.29 -7.40
CA GLN A 58 0.95 10.57 -6.83
C GLN A 58 0.70 10.68 -5.32
N ASN A 59 -0.43 10.15 -4.84
CA ASN A 59 -0.96 10.48 -3.52
C ASN A 59 -1.02 9.29 -2.56
N GLU A 60 -0.96 8.06 -3.08
CA GLU A 60 -1.24 6.84 -2.31
C GLU A 60 -0.27 6.66 -1.15
N TRP A 61 1.03 6.76 -1.42
CA TRP A 61 2.05 6.60 -0.38
C TRP A 61 2.02 7.74 0.63
N ARG A 62 1.82 8.98 0.16
CA ARG A 62 1.70 10.16 1.03
C ARG A 62 0.54 10.03 2.02
N LEU A 63 -0.57 9.46 1.55
CA LEU A 63 -1.77 9.30 2.33
C LEU A 63 -1.75 8.05 3.23
N LEU A 64 -1.33 6.91 2.68
CA LEU A 64 -1.53 5.60 3.30
C LEU A 64 -0.30 5.06 4.05
N LEU A 65 0.90 5.48 3.70
CA LEU A 65 2.13 4.90 4.25
C LEU A 65 2.21 4.95 5.78
N PRO A 66 1.80 6.02 6.48
CA PRO A 66 1.83 6.02 7.94
C PRO A 66 0.94 4.92 8.55
N ALA A 67 -0.24 4.72 7.98
CA ALA A 67 -1.15 3.65 8.40
C ALA A 67 -0.59 2.26 8.04
N LEU A 68 0.01 2.09 6.86
CA LEU A 68 0.59 0.81 6.44
C LEU A 68 1.81 0.39 7.26
N ALA A 69 2.63 1.36 7.66
CA ALA A 69 3.74 1.13 8.59
C ALA A 69 3.24 0.70 9.98
N ALA A 70 2.06 1.16 10.40
CA ALA A 70 1.45 0.83 11.68
C ALA A 70 0.50 -0.39 11.63
N CYS A 71 0.11 -0.87 10.44
CA CYS A 71 -0.85 -1.96 10.28
C CYS A 71 -0.18 -3.33 10.48
N GLY A 72 0.11 -3.69 11.73
CA GLY A 72 0.66 -4.99 12.09
C GLY A 72 2.00 -5.30 11.42
N THR A 73 2.32 -6.60 11.34
CA THR A 73 3.59 -7.09 10.77
C THR A 73 3.40 -7.93 9.52
N GLY A 74 2.16 -8.31 9.19
CA GLY A 74 1.86 -9.12 8.02
C GLY A 74 1.99 -8.37 6.69
N PRO A 75 1.81 -9.08 5.55
CA PRO A 75 2.01 -8.51 4.23
C PRO A 75 1.02 -7.42 3.85
N VAL A 76 1.49 -6.46 3.05
CA VAL A 76 0.70 -5.44 2.35
C VAL A 76 0.75 -5.77 0.87
N VAL A 77 -0.42 -6.11 0.31
CA VAL A 77 -0.54 -6.56 -1.08
C VAL A 77 -0.89 -5.39 -1.98
N LEU A 78 -0.10 -5.19 -3.04
CA LEU A 78 -0.31 -4.20 -4.07
C LEU A 78 -0.76 -4.89 -5.36
N VAL A 79 -1.99 -4.65 -5.80
CA VAL A 79 -2.56 -5.29 -7.00
C VAL A 79 -2.69 -4.26 -8.12
N GLY A 80 -1.96 -4.49 -9.20
CA GLY A 80 -2.03 -3.64 -10.39
C GLY A 80 -1.42 -2.25 -10.21
N ALA A 81 -0.53 -2.07 -9.22
CA ALA A 81 0.18 -0.81 -9.02
C ALA A 81 0.90 -0.39 -10.33
N PRO A 82 0.78 0.88 -10.75
CA PRO A 82 1.28 1.33 -12.05
C PRO A 82 2.81 1.29 -12.15
N HIS A 83 3.50 1.44 -11.00
CA HIS A 83 4.95 1.46 -10.92
C HIS A 83 5.42 0.58 -9.77
N MET A 84 6.65 0.09 -9.89
CA MET A 84 7.31 -0.65 -8.83
C MET A 84 7.50 0.26 -7.61
N PRO A 85 7.11 -0.16 -6.40
CA PRO A 85 7.36 0.62 -5.19
C PRO A 85 8.86 0.74 -4.92
N PHE A 86 9.32 1.95 -4.57
CA PHE A 86 10.71 2.18 -4.22
C PHE A 86 10.99 1.75 -2.78
N GLY A 87 11.43 0.50 -2.60
CA GLY A 87 11.66 -0.16 -1.31
C GLY A 87 12.46 0.67 -0.29
N PRO A 88 13.63 1.24 -0.63
CA PRO A 88 14.43 2.02 0.32
C PRO A 88 13.68 3.23 0.89
N GLY A 89 12.89 3.93 0.07
CA GLY A 89 12.10 5.08 0.51
C GLY A 89 10.92 4.70 1.42
N LEU A 90 10.35 3.51 1.23
CA LEU A 90 9.32 2.96 2.11
C LEU A 90 9.92 2.48 3.44
N SER A 91 11.08 1.84 3.40
CA SER A 91 11.83 1.41 4.58
C SER A 91 12.23 2.59 5.47
N ALA A 92 12.71 3.68 4.87
CA ALA A 92 13.01 4.94 5.58
C ALA A 92 11.79 5.53 6.31
N GLN A 93 10.58 5.13 5.92
CA GLN A 93 9.30 5.52 6.51
C GLN A 93 8.62 4.36 7.25
N LYS A 94 9.41 3.38 7.69
CA LYS A 94 9.01 2.24 8.56
C LYS A 94 8.09 1.20 7.91
N LEU A 95 7.99 1.16 6.59
CA LEU A 95 7.38 0.04 5.88
C LEU A 95 8.48 -0.86 5.31
N ALA A 96 8.70 -1.99 5.99
CA ALA A 96 9.68 -2.99 5.61
C ALA A 96 9.37 -3.56 4.20
N PRO A 97 10.31 -3.52 3.24
CA PRO A 97 10.10 -4.00 1.88
C PRO A 97 9.66 -5.48 1.81
N GLU A 98 10.06 -6.29 2.78
CA GLU A 98 9.74 -7.72 2.90
C GLU A 98 8.24 -7.96 3.16
N ARG A 99 7.53 -6.94 3.66
CA ARG A 99 6.07 -6.97 3.83
C ARG A 99 5.34 -6.69 2.53
N LEU A 100 5.99 -6.15 1.49
CA LEU A 100 5.31 -5.77 0.25
C LEU A 100 5.22 -6.93 -0.72
N LEU A 101 3.99 -7.28 -1.10
CA LEU A 101 3.73 -8.24 -2.17
C LEU A 101 3.14 -7.49 -3.37
N TRP A 102 3.91 -7.37 -4.45
CA TRP A 102 3.47 -6.68 -5.66
C TRP A 102 2.97 -7.66 -6.72
N ILE A 103 1.65 -7.71 -6.89
CA ILE A 103 0.98 -8.54 -7.89
C ILE A 103 0.79 -7.74 -9.18
N ARG A 104 1.56 -8.12 -10.21
CA ARG A 104 1.46 -7.56 -11.56
C ARG A 104 0.33 -8.26 -12.31
N ALA A 105 -0.84 -7.64 -12.36
CA ALA A 105 -1.97 -8.09 -13.16
C ALA A 105 -2.35 -7.01 -14.18
N VAL A 106 -2.39 -7.36 -15.46
CA VAL A 106 -2.76 -6.43 -16.54
C VAL A 106 -4.28 -6.37 -16.66
N GLU A 107 -4.93 -7.54 -16.77
CA GLU A 107 -6.37 -7.66 -17.00
C GLU A 107 -7.21 -7.18 -15.81
N PRO A 108 -8.28 -6.38 -16.04
CA PRO A 108 -9.14 -5.89 -14.96
C PRO A 108 -9.75 -7.01 -14.11
N ALA A 109 -10.18 -8.11 -14.75
CA ALA A 109 -10.73 -9.26 -14.06
C ALA A 109 -9.68 -9.97 -13.17
N ALA A 110 -8.45 -10.08 -13.64
CA ALA A 110 -7.35 -10.65 -12.87
C ALA A 110 -6.99 -9.79 -11.66
N ARG A 111 -7.00 -8.45 -11.80
CA ARG A 111 -6.81 -7.54 -10.66
C ARG A 111 -7.91 -7.69 -9.61
N MET A 112 -9.17 -7.72 -10.06
CA MET A 112 -10.31 -7.93 -9.17
C MET A 112 -10.19 -9.24 -8.39
N TRP A 113 -9.89 -10.34 -9.10
CA TRP A 113 -9.71 -11.64 -8.49
C TRP A 113 -8.55 -11.67 -7.50
N ALA A 114 -7.39 -11.10 -7.86
CA ALA A 114 -6.22 -11.04 -6.99
C ALA A 114 -6.48 -10.23 -5.71
N CYS A 115 -7.19 -9.10 -5.81
CA CYS A 115 -7.62 -8.36 -4.62
C CYS A 115 -8.48 -9.21 -3.69
N GLU A 116 -9.46 -9.94 -4.24
CA GLU A 116 -10.33 -10.79 -3.43
C GLU A 116 -9.57 -11.95 -2.77
N GLN A 117 -8.67 -12.62 -3.51
CA GLN A 117 -7.84 -13.68 -2.94
C GLN A 117 -6.94 -13.14 -1.83
N ALA A 118 -6.32 -11.98 -2.04
CA ALA A 118 -5.48 -11.35 -1.03
C ALA A 118 -6.28 -11.01 0.26
N LEU A 119 -7.55 -10.60 0.14
CA LEU A 119 -8.41 -10.35 1.30
C LEU A 119 -8.75 -11.63 2.08
N ARG A 120 -8.83 -12.78 1.41
CA ARG A 120 -9.09 -14.10 2.03
C ARG A 120 -7.86 -14.68 2.72
N CYS A 121 -6.65 -14.23 2.35
CA CYS A 121 -5.42 -14.70 2.97
C CYS A 121 -5.30 -14.20 4.41
N ALA A 122 -5.33 -15.13 5.36
CA ALA A 122 -5.20 -14.85 6.79
C ALA A 122 -4.03 -13.91 7.18
N PRO A 123 -2.79 -14.06 6.66
CA PRO A 123 -1.67 -13.23 7.10
C PRO A 123 -1.68 -11.79 6.55
N VAL A 124 -2.44 -11.51 5.48
CA VAL A 124 -2.42 -10.19 4.82
C VAL A 124 -3.03 -9.13 5.74
N GLU A 125 -2.40 -7.98 5.87
CA GLU A 125 -2.89 -6.87 6.71
C GLU A 125 -3.70 -5.85 5.91
N ALA A 126 -3.21 -5.55 4.70
CA ALA A 126 -3.81 -4.53 3.83
C ALA A 126 -3.71 -4.93 2.36
N VAL A 127 -4.73 -4.53 1.60
CA VAL A 127 -4.79 -4.69 0.14
C VAL A 127 -5.00 -3.31 -0.50
N LEU A 128 -4.10 -2.96 -1.42
CA LEU A 128 -4.16 -1.78 -2.26
C LEU A 128 -4.41 -2.22 -3.71
N GLY A 129 -5.58 -1.92 -4.25
CA GLY A 129 -5.95 -2.27 -5.62
C GLY A 129 -6.07 -1.06 -6.54
N TRP A 130 -5.33 -1.04 -7.66
CA TRP A 130 -5.52 -0.04 -8.72
C TRP A 130 -6.50 -0.57 -9.77
N LEU A 131 -7.77 -0.21 -9.59
CA LEU A 131 -8.92 -0.80 -10.28
C LEU A 131 -9.72 0.25 -11.08
N PRO A 132 -9.13 0.87 -12.12
CA PRO A 132 -9.76 2.00 -12.81
C PRO A 132 -11.05 1.64 -13.57
N GLN A 133 -11.30 0.35 -13.84
CA GLN A 133 -12.50 -0.15 -14.52
C GLN A 133 -13.48 -0.89 -13.59
N ALA A 134 -13.22 -0.93 -12.27
CA ALA A 134 -14.09 -1.67 -11.35
C ALA A 134 -15.52 -1.10 -11.34
N ARG A 135 -16.51 -1.99 -11.41
CA ARG A 135 -17.94 -1.65 -11.35
C ARG A 135 -18.49 -1.79 -9.92
N ALA A 136 -19.69 -1.26 -9.68
CA ALA A 136 -20.29 -1.23 -8.34
C ALA A 136 -20.53 -2.63 -7.73
N ASP A 137 -20.91 -3.61 -8.54
CA ASP A 137 -21.09 -5.02 -8.14
C ASP A 137 -19.76 -5.66 -7.72
N GLN A 138 -18.71 -5.43 -8.50
CA GLN A 138 -17.35 -5.88 -8.22
C GLN A 138 -16.80 -5.26 -6.92
N LEU A 139 -16.99 -3.96 -6.74
CA LEU A 139 -16.61 -3.27 -5.50
C LEU A 139 -17.41 -3.79 -4.31
N ARG A 140 -18.68 -4.16 -4.49
CA ARG A 140 -19.51 -4.71 -3.41
C ARG A 140 -18.97 -6.07 -2.98
N ARG A 141 -18.53 -6.90 -3.92
CA ARG A 141 -17.86 -8.18 -3.63
C ARG A 141 -16.59 -7.97 -2.79
N LEU A 142 -15.75 -6.99 -3.14
CA LEU A 142 -14.55 -6.67 -2.34
C LEU A 142 -14.90 -6.10 -0.97
N GLN A 143 -15.93 -5.26 -0.86
CA GLN A 143 -16.43 -4.76 0.43
C GLN A 143 -16.88 -5.91 1.34
N MET A 144 -17.58 -6.92 0.80
CA MET A 144 -17.99 -8.10 1.56
C MET A 144 -16.77 -8.89 2.03
N ALA A 145 -15.80 -9.17 1.14
CA ALA A 145 -14.58 -9.89 1.50
C ALA A 145 -13.74 -9.14 2.55
N ALA A 146 -13.62 -7.82 2.42
CA ALA A 146 -12.94 -7.00 3.43
C ALA A 146 -13.64 -7.08 4.79
N SER A 147 -14.98 -6.97 4.80
CA SER A 147 -15.78 -7.07 6.02
C SER A 147 -15.69 -8.45 6.68
N GLU A 148 -15.72 -9.51 5.89
CA GLU A 148 -15.65 -10.90 6.36
C GLU A 148 -14.30 -11.19 7.03
N HIS A 149 -13.20 -10.71 6.46
CA HIS A 149 -11.84 -11.00 6.94
C HIS A 149 -11.21 -9.88 7.78
N GLY A 150 -11.93 -8.77 8.00
CA GLY A 150 -11.47 -7.65 8.81
C GLY A 150 -10.16 -7.01 8.31
N LYS A 151 -9.99 -6.86 7.00
CA LYS A 151 -8.75 -6.34 6.38
C LYS A 151 -8.86 -4.86 6.01
N LEU A 152 -7.73 -4.17 5.92
CA LEU A 152 -7.68 -2.84 5.30
C LEU A 152 -7.78 -2.99 3.78
N LEU A 153 -8.71 -2.28 3.17
CA LEU A 153 -8.90 -2.28 1.72
C LEU A 153 -8.95 -0.84 1.18
N PHE A 154 -7.97 -0.53 0.32
CA PHE A 154 -7.91 0.73 -0.41
C PHE A 154 -8.00 0.45 -1.90
N VAL A 155 -8.92 1.13 -2.58
CA VAL A 155 -9.11 1.01 -4.03
C VAL A 155 -8.84 2.35 -4.70
N MET A 156 -7.83 2.37 -5.56
CA MET A 156 -7.44 3.53 -6.35
C MET A 156 -8.20 3.54 -7.66
N ARG A 157 -8.89 4.64 -7.94
CA ARG A 157 -9.72 4.84 -9.15
C ARG A 157 -9.53 6.25 -9.72
N PRO A 158 -9.83 6.47 -11.01
CA PRO A 158 -9.69 7.80 -11.61
C PRO A 158 -10.71 8.79 -11.04
N ALA A 159 -10.37 10.08 -11.02
CA ALA A 159 -11.24 11.15 -10.50
C ALA A 159 -12.65 11.15 -11.14
N ARG A 160 -12.77 10.79 -12.42
CA ARG A 160 -14.07 10.67 -13.12
C ARG A 160 -15.04 9.70 -12.45
N ALA A 161 -14.56 8.72 -11.68
CA ALA A 161 -15.41 7.78 -10.97
C ALA A 161 -16.17 8.41 -9.79
N GLN A 162 -15.95 9.69 -9.48
CA GLN A 162 -16.67 10.43 -8.45
C GLN A 162 -18.19 10.39 -8.64
N SER A 163 -18.67 10.49 -9.88
CA SER A 163 -20.10 10.45 -10.21
C SER A 163 -20.67 9.03 -10.26
N GLU A 164 -19.83 7.99 -10.18
CA GLU A 164 -20.29 6.60 -10.19
C GLU A 164 -20.77 6.17 -8.80
N SER A 165 -21.79 5.29 -8.80
CA SER A 165 -22.27 4.65 -7.58
C SER A 165 -21.19 3.72 -7.00
N SER A 166 -21.04 3.74 -5.67
CA SER A 166 -20.03 2.95 -4.98
C SER A 166 -20.50 2.48 -3.60
N PRO A 167 -20.22 1.20 -3.25
CA PRO A 167 -20.49 0.65 -1.92
C PRO A 167 -19.49 1.12 -0.86
N ALA A 168 -18.41 1.84 -1.24
CA ALA A 168 -17.38 2.31 -0.31
C ALA A 168 -17.97 3.06 0.88
N VAL A 169 -17.48 2.78 2.09
CA VAL A 169 -17.92 3.52 3.29
C VAL A 169 -17.27 4.91 3.38
N LEU A 170 -16.11 5.06 2.73
CA LEU A 170 -15.32 6.28 2.66
C LEU A 170 -14.86 6.49 1.21
N ARG A 171 -15.12 7.66 0.65
CA ARG A 171 -14.61 8.07 -0.67
C ARG A 171 -13.87 9.38 -0.54
N LEU A 172 -12.64 9.41 -1.02
CA LEU A 172 -11.77 10.58 -0.99
C LEU A 172 -11.36 10.97 -2.40
N LEU A 173 -11.33 12.26 -2.71
CA LEU A 173 -10.66 12.79 -3.90
C LEU A 173 -9.33 13.41 -3.46
N ALA A 174 -8.23 12.78 -3.87
CA ALA A 174 -6.88 13.22 -3.58
C ALA A 174 -6.30 13.99 -4.77
N ARG A 175 -5.79 15.19 -4.48
CA ARG A 175 -5.08 16.05 -5.42
C ARG A 175 -3.75 16.49 -4.82
N LEU A 176 -2.77 16.73 -5.68
CA LEU A 176 -1.56 17.43 -5.26
C LEU A 176 -1.90 18.90 -4.96
N GLN A 177 -1.33 19.44 -3.88
CA GLN A 177 -1.46 20.86 -3.57
C GLN A 177 -0.75 21.70 -4.65
N PRO A 178 -1.44 22.66 -5.29
CA PRO A 178 -0.79 23.57 -6.23
C PRO A 178 0.35 24.34 -5.57
N GLY A 179 1.52 24.38 -6.22
CA GLY A 179 2.68 25.14 -5.74
C GLY A 179 3.34 24.58 -4.47
N GLY A 180 2.94 23.40 -4.02
CA GLY A 180 3.49 22.77 -2.82
C GLY A 180 3.53 21.25 -2.92
N ASP A 181 3.96 20.64 -1.83
CA ASP A 181 4.07 19.19 -1.74
C ASP A 181 2.94 18.56 -0.93
N GLY A 182 1.92 19.31 -0.48
CA GLY A 182 0.81 18.76 0.28
C GLY A 182 -0.13 17.87 -0.55
N VAL A 183 -0.98 17.11 0.14
CA VAL A 183 -2.12 16.42 -0.49
C VAL A 183 -3.39 17.12 -0.05
N VAL A 184 -4.16 17.59 -1.02
CA VAL A 184 -5.50 18.15 -0.81
C VAL A 184 -6.51 17.01 -0.93
N LEU A 185 -7.33 16.82 0.10
CA LEU A 185 -8.36 15.79 0.16
C LEU A 185 -9.76 16.41 0.24
N ASP A 186 -10.62 16.06 -0.72
CA ASP A 186 -12.06 16.22 -0.53
C ASP A 186 -12.66 14.92 -0.01
N ILE A 187 -13.41 14.98 1.09
CA ILE A 187 -14.16 13.83 1.60
C ILE A 187 -15.52 13.79 0.89
N LEU A 188 -15.63 12.96 -0.13
CA LEU A 188 -16.82 12.84 -0.97
C LEU A 188 -17.93 12.03 -0.31
N LYS A 189 -17.56 11.03 0.50
CA LYS A 189 -18.49 10.17 1.23
C LYS A 189 -17.87 9.80 2.56
N ARG A 190 -18.61 10.03 3.65
CA ARG A 190 -18.35 9.51 5.00
C ARG A 190 -19.67 9.41 5.76
N LYS A 191 -19.70 8.64 6.86
CA LYS A 191 -20.84 8.64 7.79
C LYS A 191 -20.71 9.81 8.78
N GLY A 192 -21.37 10.92 8.49
CA GLY A 192 -21.23 12.14 9.28
C GLY A 192 -21.79 13.37 8.55
N PRO A 193 -21.78 14.55 9.19
CA PRO A 193 -22.11 15.79 8.51
C PRO A 193 -21.17 16.01 7.31
N PRO A 194 -21.65 16.65 6.24
CA PRO A 194 -20.81 16.95 5.08
C PRO A 194 -19.65 17.84 5.51
N LEU A 195 -18.47 17.60 4.94
CA LEU A 195 -17.32 18.47 5.12
C LEU A 195 -17.25 19.39 3.91
N ALA A 196 -17.50 20.68 4.12
CA ALA A 196 -17.55 21.66 3.02
C ALA A 196 -16.14 22.06 2.52
N GLN A 197 -15.12 22.00 3.38
CA GLN A 197 -13.78 22.45 3.06
C GLN A 197 -12.84 21.26 2.85
N PRO A 198 -11.96 21.31 1.83
CA PRO A 198 -10.94 20.29 1.65
C PRO A 198 -9.94 20.30 2.82
N LEU A 199 -9.42 19.12 3.14
CA LEU A 199 -8.30 18.98 4.07
C LEU A 199 -6.99 19.14 3.30
N VAL A 200 -6.04 19.85 3.89
CA VAL A 200 -4.65 19.90 3.38
C VAL A 200 -3.79 19.09 4.33
N LEU A 201 -3.22 17.99 3.81
CA LEU A 201 -2.32 17.13 4.56
C LEU A 201 -0.87 17.40 4.17
N PRO A 202 0.06 17.45 5.15
CA PRO A 202 1.48 17.51 4.85
C PRO A 202 1.91 16.19 4.19
N ALA A 203 2.64 16.27 3.08
CA ALA A 203 3.05 15.07 2.36
C ALA A 203 4.56 14.77 2.39
N ARG A 204 5.36 15.66 3.01
CA ARG A 204 6.79 15.43 3.22
C ARG A 204 7.01 14.77 4.57
N ALA A 205 7.96 13.83 4.61
CA ALA A 205 8.53 13.39 5.86
C ALA A 205 9.06 14.62 6.62
N ALA A 206 8.79 14.70 7.93
CA ALA A 206 9.15 15.85 8.77
C ALA A 206 10.63 16.22 8.64
N ARG A 207 11.51 15.22 8.50
CA ARG A 207 12.95 15.41 8.26
C ARG A 207 13.26 16.14 6.96
N LEU A 208 12.61 15.78 5.85
CA LEU A 208 12.82 16.45 4.56
C LEU A 208 12.25 17.87 4.59
N ALA A 209 11.10 18.07 5.23
CA ALA A 209 10.52 19.39 5.43
C ALA A 209 11.48 20.29 6.24
N ALA A 210 12.06 19.76 7.34
CA ALA A 210 13.06 20.46 8.13
C ALA A 210 14.33 20.80 7.32
N LEU A 211 14.86 19.83 6.54
CA LEU A 211 16.03 20.07 5.69
C LEU A 211 15.80 21.18 4.65
N LEU A 212 14.63 21.19 4.02
CA LEU A 212 14.30 22.21 3.02
C LEU A 212 13.98 23.57 3.66
N ALA A 213 13.41 23.59 4.86
CA ALA A 213 13.26 24.81 5.65
C ALA A 213 14.64 25.40 6.01
N CYS A 214 15.61 24.56 6.39
CA CYS A 214 17.00 24.98 6.57
C CYS A 214 17.64 25.45 5.25
N GLY A 215 17.29 24.80 4.13
CA GLY A 215 17.81 25.14 2.80
C GLY A 215 17.26 26.44 2.19
N GLY A 216 16.08 26.89 2.65
CA GLY A 216 15.46 28.16 2.28
C GLY A 216 16.23 29.39 2.78
N ALA A 217 17.08 29.22 3.80
CA ALA A 217 18.15 30.15 4.13
C ALA A 217 19.36 29.89 3.21
N GLY A 218 19.20 30.11 1.91
CA GLY A 218 20.31 30.25 0.97
C GLY A 218 21.31 29.10 0.88
N VAL A 219 20.87 27.88 0.54
CA VAL A 219 21.82 26.91 -0.06
C VAL A 219 22.11 27.36 -1.49
N ARG A 220 23.13 28.21 -1.66
CA ARG A 220 23.84 28.34 -2.95
C ARG A 220 24.53 27.01 -3.20
N LEU A 221 23.98 26.21 -4.10
CA LEU A 221 24.76 25.17 -4.75
C LEU A 221 25.98 25.87 -5.39
N PRO A 222 27.22 25.47 -5.10
CA PRO A 222 28.37 26.05 -5.76
C PRO A 222 28.23 25.76 -7.25
N ALA A 223 28.02 26.81 -8.04
CA ALA A 223 28.14 26.73 -9.48
C ALA A 223 29.59 26.33 -9.79
N GLY A 224 29.78 25.16 -10.37
CA GLY A 224 31.07 24.74 -10.95
C GLY A 224 32.19 24.50 -9.94
N GLY A 225 32.05 23.51 -9.06
CA GLY A 225 33.19 22.93 -8.36
C GLY A 225 33.64 21.64 -9.05
N MET A 226 34.67 21.72 -9.87
CA MET A 226 35.39 20.59 -10.46
C MET A 226 35.69 19.55 -9.37
N VAL A 227 35.30 18.30 -9.60
CA VAL A 227 35.62 17.18 -8.70
C VAL A 227 37.14 17.08 -8.61
N ALA A 228 37.70 17.44 -7.45
CA ALA A 228 39.11 17.21 -7.17
C ALA A 228 39.35 15.69 -7.16
N SER A 229 40.07 15.20 -8.15
CA SER A 229 40.61 13.85 -8.19
C SER A 229 41.50 13.65 -6.97
N VAL A 230 41.15 12.68 -6.12
CA VAL A 230 42.01 12.20 -5.02
C VAL A 230 43.33 11.70 -5.63
N PRO A 231 44.52 12.09 -5.10
CA PRO A 231 45.79 11.60 -5.62
C PRO A 231 45.89 10.08 -5.43
N GLY A 232 46.11 9.37 -6.54
CA GLY A 232 46.26 7.92 -6.55
C GLY A 232 47.54 7.48 -5.83
N GLN A 233 47.38 6.68 -4.79
CA GLN A 233 48.49 5.93 -4.20
C GLN A 233 48.75 4.71 -5.09
N GLN A 234 49.85 4.73 -5.85
CA GLN A 234 50.32 3.63 -6.69
C GLN A 234 50.56 2.38 -5.83
N ARG A 235 49.66 1.40 -5.92
CA ARG A 235 50.01 0.01 -5.63
C ARG A 235 50.38 -0.65 -6.95
N GLN A 236 51.65 -0.99 -7.07
CA GLN A 236 52.20 -1.82 -8.12
C GLN A 236 51.57 -3.21 -7.98
N GLY A 237 50.73 -3.58 -8.95
CA GLY A 237 50.06 -4.86 -9.04
C GLY A 237 49.97 -5.26 -10.50
N ASP A 238 50.21 -6.55 -10.74
CA ASP A 238 50.39 -7.25 -12.02
C ASP A 238 49.39 -6.86 -13.14
N PRO A 239 49.76 -7.04 -14.43
CA PRO A 239 48.91 -6.66 -15.54
C PRO A 239 47.60 -7.45 -15.55
N VAL A 240 46.49 -6.74 -15.29
CA VAL A 240 45.13 -7.26 -15.45
C VAL A 240 44.82 -7.37 -16.95
N GLN A 241 44.60 -8.60 -17.39
CA GLN A 241 44.19 -8.92 -18.76
C GLN A 241 42.72 -8.52 -19.00
N PRO A 242 42.33 -7.96 -20.16
CA PRO A 242 40.96 -7.52 -20.39
C PRO A 242 39.99 -8.70 -20.43
N LEU A 243 38.91 -8.61 -19.65
CA LEU A 243 37.81 -9.57 -19.70
C LEU A 243 37.01 -9.35 -20.99
N ALA A 244 37.04 -10.36 -21.87
CA ALA A 244 36.24 -10.40 -23.10
C ALA A 244 34.72 -10.44 -22.80
N PRO A 245 33.86 -9.92 -23.69
CA PRO A 245 32.42 -9.91 -23.48
C PRO A 245 31.87 -11.35 -23.47
N ALA A 246 31.21 -11.73 -22.38
CA ALA A 246 30.51 -13.01 -22.28
C ALA A 246 29.32 -13.02 -23.26
N GLN A 247 29.44 -13.84 -24.30
CA GLN A 247 28.35 -14.17 -25.21
C GLN A 247 27.29 -14.99 -24.47
N GLY A 248 26.03 -14.64 -24.69
CA GLY A 248 24.88 -15.24 -24.02
C GLY A 248 24.76 -16.74 -24.28
N ALA A 249 24.68 -17.51 -23.21
CA ALA A 249 24.14 -18.85 -23.23
C ALA A 249 22.67 -18.77 -22.81
N ALA A 250 21.77 -19.00 -23.77
CA ALA A 250 20.37 -19.25 -23.51
C ALA A 250 20.27 -20.52 -22.65
N ALA A 251 19.93 -20.36 -21.36
CA ALA A 251 19.60 -21.50 -20.51
C ALA A 251 18.22 -22.04 -20.95
N GLN A 252 18.25 -23.10 -21.74
CA GLN A 252 17.08 -23.93 -22.02
C GLN A 252 16.67 -24.60 -20.71
N VAL A 253 15.46 -24.32 -20.24
CA VAL A 253 14.85 -25.01 -19.11
C VAL A 253 14.20 -26.28 -19.64
N THR A 254 14.76 -27.43 -19.29
CA THR A 254 14.22 -28.76 -19.62
C THR A 254 12.93 -28.99 -18.82
N PRO A 255 11.83 -29.46 -19.45
CA PRO A 255 10.64 -29.86 -18.70
C PRO A 255 10.93 -31.12 -17.88
N ILE A 256 10.49 -31.16 -16.62
CA ILE A 256 10.50 -32.38 -15.81
C ILE A 256 9.42 -33.32 -16.33
N THR A 257 9.83 -34.44 -16.90
CA THR A 257 8.96 -35.56 -17.25
C THR A 257 8.57 -36.32 -15.97
N ALA A 258 7.29 -36.30 -15.62
CA ALA A 258 6.76 -37.12 -14.54
C ALA A 258 6.62 -38.57 -15.04
N ALA A 259 7.46 -39.48 -14.54
CA ALA A 259 7.28 -40.91 -14.72
C ALA A 259 6.12 -41.37 -13.82
N ALA A 260 5.02 -41.79 -14.46
CA ALA A 260 3.89 -42.43 -13.81
C ALA A 260 4.26 -43.88 -13.43
N ALA A 261 4.07 -44.25 -12.17
CA ALA A 261 3.84 -45.63 -11.77
C ALA A 261 2.40 -45.71 -11.26
N LEU A 262 1.55 -46.37 -12.06
CA LEU A 262 0.15 -46.65 -11.76
C LEU A 262 0.00 -47.66 -10.63
N GLY A 263 -0.97 -47.40 -9.75
CA GLY A 263 -1.75 -48.38 -8.97
C GLY A 263 -3.18 -47.82 -8.81
N PRO A 264 -4.26 -48.62 -8.98
CA PRO A 264 -5.51 -48.10 -9.53
C PRO A 264 -6.61 -47.69 -8.53
N ALA A 265 -7.47 -46.79 -9.03
CA ALA A 265 -8.90 -46.52 -8.74
C ALA A 265 -9.25 -45.88 -7.36
N SER A 266 -10.16 -44.91 -7.23
CA SER A 266 -11.29 -44.50 -8.09
C SER A 266 -11.76 -43.05 -7.78
N ASP A 267 -12.19 -42.37 -8.84
CA ASP A 267 -13.22 -41.33 -9.01
C ASP A 267 -13.36 -40.09 -8.08
N GLY A 268 -13.28 -38.90 -8.71
CA GLY A 268 -14.36 -37.90 -8.57
C GLY A 268 -14.05 -36.43 -8.24
N GLY A 269 -13.40 -35.70 -9.15
CA GLY A 269 -13.78 -34.33 -9.59
C GLY A 269 -13.63 -33.09 -8.68
N ALA A 270 -12.63 -32.24 -8.95
CA ALA A 270 -12.72 -30.76 -9.25
C ALA A 270 -11.35 -30.04 -9.05
N PRO A 271 -11.02 -28.99 -9.84
CA PRO A 271 -9.63 -28.51 -9.97
C PRO A 271 -9.25 -27.40 -8.99
N GLY A 272 -8.07 -27.55 -8.37
CA GLY A 272 -7.49 -26.63 -7.39
C GLY A 272 -6.48 -25.65 -7.99
N ALA A 273 -6.49 -24.42 -7.47
CA ALA A 273 -5.41 -23.45 -7.62
C ALA A 273 -4.28 -23.78 -6.64
N SER A 274 -3.06 -23.96 -7.14
CA SER A 274 -1.89 -24.26 -6.30
C SER A 274 -1.30 -22.98 -5.71
N VAL A 275 -1.52 -22.77 -4.42
CA VAL A 275 -0.74 -21.84 -3.56
C VAL A 275 0.50 -22.58 -3.10
N SER A 276 1.69 -22.04 -3.37
CA SER A 276 2.95 -22.60 -2.87
C SER A 276 3.48 -21.70 -1.74
N THR A 277 3.44 -22.22 -0.51
CA THR A 277 3.99 -21.57 0.68
C THR A 277 5.37 -22.15 0.96
N LEU A 278 6.41 -21.33 0.91
CA LEU A 278 7.77 -21.69 1.33
C LEU A 278 8.09 -21.03 2.67
N ILE A 279 8.24 -21.84 3.71
CA ILE A 279 8.84 -21.49 4.99
C ILE A 279 10.34 -21.79 4.87
N PRO A 280 11.27 -20.85 5.15
CA PRO A 280 12.64 -21.21 5.47
C PRO A 280 12.80 -21.31 7.00
N ARG A 281 13.29 -22.46 7.46
CA ARG A 281 13.89 -22.61 8.80
C ARG A 281 15.30 -22.01 8.78
N ALA A 282 15.59 -21.19 9.77
CA ALA A 282 16.92 -20.69 10.09
C ALA A 282 17.80 -21.79 10.72
N GLY A 283 19.11 -21.70 10.53
CA GLY A 283 20.11 -22.53 11.22
C GLY A 283 21.53 -22.38 10.65
N ASP A 284 22.27 -21.45 11.25
CA ASP A 284 23.72 -21.43 11.54
C ASP A 284 24.78 -21.64 10.44
N ALA A 285 25.61 -20.62 10.25
CA ALA A 285 27.02 -20.64 10.69
C ALA A 285 27.75 -19.35 10.24
N LEU A 286 27.74 -18.34 11.11
CA LEU A 286 28.79 -17.31 11.19
C LEU A 286 29.80 -17.81 12.20
N ASP A 287 30.97 -18.25 11.75
CA ASP A 287 32.19 -18.29 12.56
C ASP A 287 33.39 -18.36 11.61
N ARG A 288 34.16 -17.26 11.56
CA ARG A 288 35.61 -17.19 11.27
C ARG A 288 36.03 -15.75 10.94
N VAL A 289 36.13 -14.91 11.95
CA VAL A 289 37.22 -13.90 12.04
C VAL A 289 37.62 -13.77 13.51
N ALA A 290 38.67 -14.48 13.91
CA ALA A 290 39.68 -14.08 14.90
C ALA A 290 40.50 -15.30 15.35
N ALA A 291 41.69 -15.49 14.77
CA ALA A 291 42.94 -15.83 15.49
C ALA A 291 44.05 -16.27 14.51
N ALA A 292 45.24 -15.73 14.74
CA ALA A 292 46.57 -16.14 14.30
C ALA A 292 47.16 -15.54 12.99
N ALA A 293 48.21 -14.75 13.22
CA ALA A 293 49.29 -14.27 12.35
C ALA A 293 49.00 -13.11 11.39
#